data_AF-A0A3D0NAZ5-F1
#
_entry.id   AF-A0A3D0NAZ5-F1
#
_cell.length_a   1.000
_cell.length_b   1.000
_cell.length_c   1.000
_cell.angle_alpha   90.00
_cell.angle_beta   90.00
_cell.angle_gamma   90.00
#
_symmetry.space_group_name_H-M   'P 1'
#
loop_
_entity.id
_entity.type
_entity.pdbx_description
1 polymer ?
#
loop_
_entity_poly.entity_id
_entity_poly.type
_entity_poly.pdbx_seq_one_letter_code
_entity_poly.pdbx_strand_id
1 'polypeptide(L)'
;MPIDIPELAIKHKLDPTALSRWLDLMDVRTSTGVEIQGHALGQTKDVAGYNFVNGWGAGLPNLSSNASDNEVKIPGDLRGHGIAVHPTPTMYMAILWQAPADMRVSLTALVGDAHSNCGDGTEFWLRHLSGDKKDELWHGVAGLRVTQEFPAKEITIRKGEAIGLYIGPRSSHVCDLTKV
;
A
#
# COMPACT_ATOMS: atom_id res chain seq x y z
N MET A 1 2.00 12.71 -20.63
CA MET A 1 2.38 14.03 -20.05
C MET A 1 1.17 14.61 -19.35
N PRO A 2 1.33 15.17 -18.14
CA PRO A 2 0.27 15.93 -17.49
C PRO A 2 -0.22 17.06 -18.41
N ILE A 3 -1.53 17.30 -18.41
CA ILE A 3 -2.14 18.37 -19.22
C ILE A 3 -1.89 19.70 -18.53
N ASP A 4 -1.18 20.60 -19.21
CA ASP A 4 -1.04 22.00 -18.79
C ASP A 4 -2.35 22.74 -19.11
N ILE A 5 -3.19 22.92 -18.09
CA ILE A 5 -4.50 23.59 -18.24
C ILE A 5 -4.32 25.04 -18.70
N PRO A 6 -3.43 25.86 -18.10
CA PRO A 6 -3.16 27.21 -18.60
C PRO A 6 -2.79 27.25 -20.09
N GLU A 7 -1.85 26.42 -20.54
CA GLU A 7 -1.43 26.39 -21.94
C GLU A 7 -2.57 25.97 -22.87
N LEU A 8 -3.34 24.95 -22.48
CA LEU A 8 -4.48 24.46 -23.25
C LEU A 8 -5.61 25.49 -23.32
N ALA A 9 -5.88 26.19 -22.23
CA ALA A 9 -6.88 27.24 -22.15
C ALA A 9 -6.52 28.42 -23.07
N ILE A 10 -5.25 28.86 -23.07
CA ILE A 10 -4.76 29.91 -23.98
C ILE A 10 -4.91 29.46 -25.44
N LYS A 11 -4.42 28.25 -25.77
CA LYS A 11 -4.44 27.70 -27.12
C LYS A 11 -5.85 27.63 -27.70
N HIS A 12 -6.83 27.26 -26.87
CA HIS A 12 -8.22 27.06 -27.30
C HIS A 12 -9.16 28.22 -26.94
N LYS A 13 -8.63 29.32 -26.36
CA LYS A 13 -9.40 30.49 -25.91
C LYS A 13 -10.55 30.12 -24.96
N LEU A 14 -10.27 29.23 -24.02
CA LEU A 14 -11.22 28.74 -23.02
C LEU A 14 -10.96 29.43 -21.67
N ASP A 15 -12.01 29.53 -20.84
CA ASP A 15 -11.83 29.89 -19.44
C ASP A 15 -11.10 28.74 -18.71
N PRO A 16 -9.96 29.00 -18.04
CA PRO A 16 -9.16 27.94 -17.43
C PRO A 16 -9.88 27.24 -16.27
N THR A 17 -10.76 27.94 -15.56
CA THR A 17 -11.54 27.36 -14.46
C THR A 17 -12.60 26.41 -15.02
N ALA A 18 -13.35 26.83 -16.02
CA ALA A 18 -14.37 26.02 -16.69
C ALA A 18 -13.73 24.80 -17.38
N LEU A 19 -12.58 24.97 -18.03
CA LEU A 19 -11.82 23.86 -18.63
C LEU A 19 -11.38 22.84 -17.57
N SER A 20 -10.84 23.30 -16.43
CA SER A 20 -10.50 22.41 -15.32
C SER A 20 -11.71 21.61 -14.85
N ARG A 21 -12.85 22.28 -14.59
CA ARG A 21 -14.08 21.62 -14.14
C ARG A 21 -14.63 20.63 -15.16
N TRP A 22 -14.53 20.94 -16.44
CA TRP A 22 -14.94 20.03 -17.51
C TRP A 22 -14.03 18.80 -17.59
N LEU A 23 -12.72 18.99 -17.48
CA LEU A 23 -11.74 17.90 -17.44
C LEU A 23 -11.97 17.01 -16.21
N ASP A 24 -12.24 17.59 -15.04
CA ASP A 24 -12.61 16.85 -13.83
C ASP A 24 -13.90 16.03 -14.03
N LEU A 25 -14.94 16.64 -14.63
CA LEU A 25 -16.21 15.96 -14.94
C LEU A 25 -16.02 14.78 -15.90
N MET A 26 -15.11 14.91 -16.87
CA MET A 26 -14.77 13.88 -17.85
C MET A 26 -13.73 12.87 -17.35
N ASP A 27 -13.26 13.00 -16.09
CA ASP A 27 -12.15 12.25 -15.49
C ASP A 27 -10.85 12.30 -16.32
N VAL A 28 -10.65 13.39 -17.07
CA VAL A 28 -9.45 13.64 -17.88
C VAL A 28 -8.46 14.45 -17.04
N ARG A 29 -7.40 13.80 -16.59
CA ARG A 29 -6.58 14.33 -15.49
C ARG A 29 -5.41 15.18 -15.93
N THR A 30 -5.20 16.25 -15.19
CA THR A 30 -4.14 17.25 -15.39
C THR A 30 -2.92 16.92 -14.53
N SER A 31 -3.12 16.26 -13.39
CA SER A 31 -2.10 15.53 -12.63
C SER A 31 -2.61 14.16 -12.19
N THR A 32 -1.75 13.16 -12.27
CA THR A 32 -2.00 11.79 -11.79
C THR A 32 -1.15 11.46 -10.56
N GLY A 33 -0.19 12.34 -10.24
CA GLY A 33 0.72 12.17 -9.13
C GLY A 33 -0.04 12.16 -7.81
N VAL A 34 0.21 11.14 -7.00
CA VAL A 34 -0.28 11.05 -5.63
C VAL A 34 0.82 11.56 -4.71
N GLU A 35 0.49 12.52 -3.85
CA GLU A 35 1.39 12.88 -2.76
C GLU A 35 1.28 11.83 -1.65
N ILE A 36 2.39 11.19 -1.32
CA ILE A 36 2.45 10.19 -0.25
C ILE A 36 2.87 10.91 1.03
N GLN A 37 2.04 10.80 2.08
CA GLN A 37 2.28 11.40 3.39
C GLN A 37 2.24 10.32 4.48
N GLY A 38 2.64 10.67 5.70
CA GLY A 38 2.58 9.74 6.84
C GLY A 38 3.67 8.66 6.84
N HIS A 39 4.81 8.92 6.20
CA HIS A 39 5.92 7.97 6.15
C HIS A 39 6.39 7.53 7.53
N ALA A 40 6.56 6.23 7.73
CA ALA A 40 7.30 5.70 8.87
C ALA A 40 8.80 6.02 8.66
N LEU A 41 9.34 6.99 9.39
CA LEU A 41 10.73 7.44 9.22
C LEU A 41 11.74 6.70 10.10
N GLY A 42 11.28 6.11 11.21
CA GLY A 42 12.15 5.41 12.15
C GLY A 42 12.57 4.04 11.61
N GLN A 43 13.72 3.96 10.94
CA GLN A 43 14.26 2.69 10.47
C GLN A 43 14.73 1.79 11.62
N THR A 44 14.49 0.49 11.47
CA THR A 44 15.05 -0.56 12.31
C THR A 44 15.94 -1.46 11.46
N LYS A 45 17.08 -1.87 12.00
CA LYS A 45 18.03 -2.76 11.33
C LYS A 45 18.34 -3.94 12.22
N ASP A 46 18.77 -5.03 11.59
CA ASP A 46 19.21 -6.25 12.26
C ASP A 46 18.17 -6.76 13.28
N VAL A 47 16.89 -6.75 12.88
CA VAL A 47 15.78 -7.05 13.80
C VAL A 47 15.93 -8.47 14.34
N ALA A 48 15.85 -8.61 15.67
CA ALA A 48 16.10 -9.86 16.39
C ALA A 48 17.47 -10.51 16.08
N GLY A 49 18.47 -9.73 15.66
CA GLY A 49 19.82 -10.19 15.35
C GLY A 49 20.02 -10.71 13.92
N TYR A 50 19.00 -10.68 13.08
CA TYR A 50 19.11 -11.09 11.68
C TYR A 50 19.49 -9.90 10.80
N ASN A 51 20.72 -9.90 10.28
CA ASN A 51 21.23 -8.80 9.44
C ASN A 51 20.50 -8.59 8.09
N PHE A 52 19.68 -9.56 7.70
CA PHE A 52 18.84 -9.52 6.51
C PHE A 52 17.38 -9.13 6.81
N VAL A 53 17.04 -8.87 8.09
CA VAL A 53 15.74 -8.38 8.51
C VAL A 53 15.82 -6.92 8.94
N ASN A 54 15.14 -6.06 8.18
CA ASN A 54 15.11 -4.62 8.40
C ASN A 54 13.67 -4.12 8.38
N GLY A 55 13.40 -2.94 8.94
CA GLY A 55 12.04 -2.47 9.09
C GLY A 55 11.91 -0.97 9.30
N TRP A 56 10.68 -0.56 9.58
CA TRP A 56 10.31 0.80 9.90
C TRP A 56 9.28 0.81 11.03
N GLY A 57 9.38 1.80 11.92
CA GLY A 57 8.61 1.90 13.15
C GLY A 57 9.43 1.44 14.35
N ALA A 58 9.90 2.38 15.17
CA ALA A 58 10.63 2.10 16.42
C ALA A 58 9.71 1.56 17.54
N GLY A 59 8.39 1.63 17.33
CA GLY A 59 7.33 1.07 18.15
C GLY A 59 6.12 0.81 17.25
N LEU A 60 4.98 0.40 17.81
CA LEU A 60 3.77 0.17 17.00
C LEU A 60 3.17 1.52 16.51
N PRO A 61 2.70 1.60 15.25
CA PRO A 61 2.69 0.53 14.24
C PRO A 61 4.09 0.38 13.60
N ASN A 62 4.46 -0.85 13.26
CA ASN A 62 5.73 -1.14 12.60
C ASN A 62 5.60 -2.20 11.51
N LEU A 63 6.64 -2.31 10.70
CA LEU A 63 6.82 -3.40 9.77
C LEU A 63 8.26 -3.90 9.78
N SER A 64 8.42 -5.17 9.40
CA SER A 64 9.71 -5.81 9.15
C SER A 64 9.68 -6.47 7.78
N SER A 65 10.82 -6.47 7.10
CA SER A 65 11.03 -7.05 5.77
C SER A 65 12.19 -8.03 5.85
N ASN A 66 12.07 -9.16 5.15
CA ASN A 66 13.10 -10.18 5.11
C ASN A 66 13.64 -10.28 3.68
N ALA A 67 14.90 -9.89 3.49
CA ALA A 67 15.55 -9.90 2.18
C ALA A 67 16.20 -11.26 1.82
N SER A 68 16.10 -12.27 2.70
CA SER A 68 16.67 -13.59 2.48
C SER A 68 15.64 -14.56 1.88
N ASP A 69 16.11 -15.72 1.44
CA ASP A 69 15.26 -16.83 1.01
C ASP A 69 14.66 -17.63 2.19
N ASN A 70 15.15 -17.42 3.42
CA ASN A 70 14.78 -18.22 4.57
C ASN A 70 13.63 -17.59 5.34
N GLU A 71 12.68 -18.41 5.81
CA GLU A 71 11.72 -17.97 6.81
C GLU A 71 12.37 -17.82 8.19
N VAL A 72 11.98 -16.78 8.93
CA VAL A 72 12.40 -16.54 10.32
C VAL A 72 11.19 -16.26 11.20
N LYS A 73 11.33 -16.42 12.52
CA LYS A 73 10.26 -16.14 13.50
C LYS A 73 10.58 -14.92 14.35
N ILE A 74 9.84 -13.83 14.14
CA ILE A 74 10.06 -12.53 14.81
C ILE A 74 8.75 -11.76 15.01
N PRO A 75 8.09 -11.86 16.17
CA PRO A 75 7.84 -13.09 16.93
C PRO A 75 6.93 -14.10 16.18
N GLY A 76 6.31 -13.70 15.07
CA GLY A 76 5.56 -14.55 14.15
C GLY A 76 6.33 -14.91 12.87
N ASP A 77 5.68 -15.59 11.93
CA ASP A 77 6.27 -16.08 10.69
C ASP A 77 6.56 -14.95 9.71
N LEU A 78 7.84 -14.70 9.42
CA LEU A 78 8.30 -13.78 8.41
C LEU A 78 8.97 -14.56 7.27
N ARG A 79 8.21 -14.76 6.18
CA ARG A 79 8.65 -15.47 4.98
C ARG A 79 9.85 -14.79 4.33
N GLY A 80 10.66 -15.56 3.62
CA GLY A 80 11.67 -15.01 2.73
C GLY A 80 11.04 -14.11 1.66
N HIS A 81 11.68 -12.98 1.37
CA HIS A 81 11.17 -11.91 0.51
C HIS A 81 9.80 -11.34 0.91
N GLY A 82 9.38 -11.57 2.15
CA GLY A 82 8.10 -11.13 2.69
C GLY A 82 8.20 -9.88 3.57
N ILE A 83 7.03 -9.32 3.86
CA ILE A 83 6.86 -8.22 4.81
C ILE A 83 5.90 -8.66 5.91
N ALA A 84 6.25 -8.38 7.16
CA ALA A 84 5.36 -8.51 8.30
C ALA A 84 4.96 -7.11 8.81
N VAL A 85 3.68 -6.89 9.06
CA VAL A 85 3.13 -5.59 9.50
C VAL A 85 2.39 -5.78 10.80
N HIS A 86 2.70 -4.94 11.78
CA HIS A 86 2.02 -4.88 13.07
C HIS A 86 1.32 -3.52 13.21
N PRO A 87 0.00 -3.44 12.95
CA PRO A 87 -0.77 -2.21 13.15
C PRO A 87 -0.94 -1.88 14.64
N THR A 88 -1.54 -0.73 14.95
CA THR A 88 -2.08 -0.44 16.28
C THR A 88 -3.60 -0.54 16.26
N PRO A 89 -4.29 -0.53 17.42
CA PRO A 89 -5.76 -0.62 17.47
C PRO A 89 -6.47 0.57 16.82
N THR A 90 -5.75 1.66 16.57
CA THR A 90 -6.30 2.94 16.10
C THR A 90 -5.64 3.42 14.81
N MET A 91 -4.59 2.76 14.33
CA MET A 91 -3.85 3.19 13.14
C MET A 91 -3.57 2.03 12.19
N TYR A 92 -3.91 2.27 10.93
CA TYR A 92 -3.49 1.45 9.80
C TYR A 92 -2.02 1.68 9.50
N MET A 93 -1.36 0.66 8.98
CA MET A 93 -0.09 0.81 8.28
C MET A 93 -0.30 0.44 6.82
N ALA A 94 0.42 1.10 5.92
CA ALA A 94 0.29 0.86 4.50
C ALA A 94 1.65 0.72 3.85
N ILE A 95 1.73 -0.20 2.88
CA ILE A 95 2.87 -0.37 1.99
C ILE A 95 2.44 0.15 0.63
N LEU A 96 3.16 1.14 0.11
CA LEU A 96 2.82 1.80 -1.14
C LEU A 96 3.98 1.68 -2.14
N TRP A 97 3.63 1.37 -3.38
CA TRP A 97 4.52 1.45 -4.52
C TRP A 97 4.01 2.54 -5.48
N GLN A 98 4.84 3.55 -5.73
CA GLN A 98 4.52 4.62 -6.67
C GLN A 98 5.16 4.35 -8.03
N ALA A 99 4.37 4.45 -9.10
CA ALA A 99 4.80 4.12 -10.44
C ALA A 99 5.86 5.13 -10.94
N PRO A 100 7.04 4.66 -11.38
CA PRO A 100 8.11 5.55 -11.87
C PRO A 100 7.86 6.05 -13.31
N ALA A 101 7.00 5.36 -14.05
CA ALA A 101 6.65 5.63 -15.44
C ALA A 101 5.22 5.13 -15.75
N ASP A 102 4.71 5.50 -16.92
CA ASP A 102 3.46 4.94 -17.44
C ASP A 102 3.70 3.48 -17.85
N MET A 103 2.95 2.55 -17.27
CA MET A 103 3.19 1.12 -17.48
C MET A 103 1.95 0.25 -17.23
N ARG A 104 2.00 -0.98 -17.74
CA ARG A 104 1.09 -2.05 -17.37
C ARG A 104 1.79 -2.94 -16.36
N VAL A 105 1.14 -3.25 -15.25
CA VAL A 105 1.66 -4.13 -14.21
C VAL A 105 0.71 -5.29 -13.97
N SER A 106 1.27 -6.46 -13.66
CA SER A 106 0.51 -7.58 -13.11
C SER A 106 0.57 -7.50 -11.60
N LEU A 107 -0.60 -7.38 -10.97
CA LEU A 107 -0.73 -7.28 -9.52
C LEU A 107 -1.15 -8.63 -8.95
N THR A 108 -0.34 -9.14 -8.03
CA THR A 108 -0.65 -10.29 -7.16
C THR A 108 -0.43 -9.86 -5.73
N ALA A 109 -1.24 -10.36 -4.80
CA ALA A 109 -1.06 -10.10 -3.38
C ALA A 109 -1.48 -11.31 -2.56
N LEU A 110 -0.81 -11.49 -1.43
CA LEU A 110 -1.18 -12.44 -0.39
C LEU A 110 -1.26 -11.68 0.91
N VAL A 111 -2.29 -11.94 1.71
CA VAL A 111 -2.41 -11.39 3.06
C VAL A 111 -2.80 -12.51 3.98
N GLY A 112 -1.98 -12.78 4.98
CA GLY A 112 -2.23 -13.85 5.94
C GLY A 112 -1.83 -13.43 7.35
N ASP A 113 -2.31 -14.19 8.33
CA ASP A 113 -1.82 -14.08 9.69
C ASP A 113 -0.40 -14.67 9.80
N ALA A 114 0.49 -13.92 10.45
CA ALA A 114 1.85 -14.32 10.77
C ALA A 114 1.95 -14.94 12.16
N HIS A 115 0.96 -14.74 13.05
CA HIS A 115 0.90 -15.43 14.34
C HIS A 115 -0.08 -16.59 14.28
N SER A 116 0.42 -17.82 14.24
CA SER A 116 -0.45 -19.01 14.19
C SER A 116 -1.31 -19.25 15.45
N ASN A 117 -1.10 -18.49 16.53
CA ASN A 117 -1.52 -18.86 17.90
C ASN A 117 -2.34 -17.78 18.65
N CYS A 118 -2.39 -16.53 18.19
CA CYS A 118 -3.17 -15.45 18.84
C CYS A 118 -3.53 -14.33 17.85
N GLY A 119 -4.49 -13.48 18.20
CA GLY A 119 -5.05 -12.43 17.34
C GLY A 119 -6.43 -12.81 16.79
N ASP A 120 -7.18 -11.81 16.31
CA ASP A 120 -8.44 -12.04 15.56
C ASP A 120 -8.35 -11.65 14.08
N GLY A 121 -7.13 -11.27 13.67
CA GLY A 121 -6.75 -10.99 12.30
C GLY A 121 -6.75 -9.51 11.97
N THR A 122 -6.44 -9.23 10.71
CA THR A 122 -6.36 -7.87 10.18
C THR A 122 -7.31 -7.69 9.02
N GLU A 123 -7.92 -6.51 8.98
CA GLU A 123 -8.63 -6.04 7.80
C GLU A 123 -7.61 -5.40 6.83
N PHE A 124 -7.80 -5.63 5.54
CA PHE A 124 -6.89 -5.10 4.53
C PHE A 124 -7.61 -4.55 3.30
N TRP A 125 -6.96 -3.60 2.63
CA TRP A 125 -7.40 -3.06 1.34
C TRP A 125 -6.23 -2.96 0.38
N LEU A 126 -6.43 -3.42 -0.85
CA LEU A 126 -5.56 -3.10 -1.98
C LEU A 126 -6.21 -2.00 -2.80
N ARG A 127 -5.53 -0.87 -2.96
CA ARG A 127 -6.07 0.32 -3.62
C ARG A 127 -5.16 0.84 -4.72
N HIS A 128 -5.77 1.31 -5.79
CA HIS A 128 -5.12 2.16 -6.78
C HIS A 128 -5.42 3.63 -6.45
N LEU A 129 -4.35 4.38 -6.22
CA LEU A 129 -4.37 5.81 -5.94
C LEU A 129 -3.99 6.56 -7.20
N SER A 130 -4.86 7.47 -7.62
CA SER A 130 -4.61 8.37 -8.74
C SER A 130 -5.14 9.74 -8.36
N GLY A 131 -4.26 10.75 -8.23
CA GLY A 131 -4.63 12.04 -7.63
C GLY A 131 -5.43 11.85 -6.33
N ASP A 132 -6.64 12.41 -6.28
CA ASP A 132 -7.54 12.29 -5.13
C ASP A 132 -8.42 11.02 -5.14
N LYS A 133 -8.41 10.25 -6.22
CA LYS A 133 -9.23 9.04 -6.37
C LYS A 133 -8.54 7.83 -5.72
N LYS A 134 -9.36 7.05 -5.02
CA LYS A 134 -8.98 5.81 -4.34
C LYS A 134 -9.88 4.70 -4.85
N ASP A 135 -9.39 3.95 -5.83
CA ASP A 135 -10.11 2.79 -6.38
C ASP A 135 -9.76 1.56 -5.55
N GLU A 136 -10.77 0.94 -4.96
CA GLU A 136 -10.60 -0.32 -4.23
C GLU A 136 -10.51 -1.48 -5.22
N LEU A 137 -9.36 -2.15 -5.23
CA LEU A 137 -9.12 -3.34 -6.05
C LEU A 137 -9.48 -4.62 -5.30
N TRP A 138 -9.30 -4.60 -3.97
CA TRP A 138 -9.52 -5.74 -3.11
C TRP A 138 -9.74 -5.29 -1.67
N HIS A 139 -10.63 -5.98 -0.96
CA HIS A 139 -10.90 -5.78 0.45
C HIS A 139 -11.22 -7.14 1.07
N GLY A 140 -10.73 -7.37 2.29
CA GLY A 140 -11.07 -8.55 3.04
C GLY A 140 -10.48 -8.54 4.44
N VAL A 141 -10.64 -9.70 5.09
CA VAL A 141 -10.08 -9.97 6.41
C VAL A 141 -9.21 -11.23 6.29
N ALA A 142 -8.00 -11.16 6.84
CA ALA A 142 -7.12 -12.31 7.04
C ALA A 142 -6.94 -12.49 8.55
N GLY A 143 -6.94 -13.72 9.05
CA GLY A 143 -6.84 -14.00 10.50
C GLY A 143 -6.34 -15.40 10.76
N LEU A 144 -6.52 -15.91 11.98
CA LEU A 144 -5.98 -17.21 12.41
C LEU A 144 -6.14 -18.30 11.35
N ARG A 145 -5.01 -18.72 10.76
CA ARG A 145 -4.90 -19.76 9.71
C ARG A 145 -5.62 -19.46 8.39
N VAL A 146 -6.12 -18.25 8.21
CA VAL A 146 -6.75 -17.78 6.97
C VAL A 146 -5.75 -16.91 6.22
N THR A 147 -5.32 -17.42 5.07
CA THR A 147 -4.55 -16.65 4.08
C THR A 147 -5.46 -16.32 2.92
N GLN A 148 -5.46 -15.06 2.53
CA GLN A 148 -6.25 -14.54 1.42
C GLN A 148 -5.29 -14.24 0.26
N GLU A 149 -5.71 -14.60 -0.94
CA GLU A 149 -4.97 -14.34 -2.16
C GLU A 149 -5.78 -13.45 -3.10
N PHE A 150 -5.15 -12.40 -3.61
CA PHE A 150 -5.73 -11.55 -4.62
C PHE A 150 -5.58 -12.22 -5.99
N PRO A 151 -6.67 -12.48 -6.72
CA PRO A 151 -6.59 -13.00 -8.08
C PRO A 151 -5.75 -12.06 -8.94
N ALA A 152 -4.76 -12.62 -9.63
CA ALA A 152 -3.84 -11.84 -10.45
C ALA A 152 -4.61 -10.94 -11.42
N LYS A 153 -4.31 -9.63 -11.38
CA LYS A 153 -5.01 -8.63 -12.21
C LYS A 153 -4.00 -7.73 -12.89
N GLU A 154 -4.16 -7.55 -14.19
CA GLU A 154 -3.41 -6.54 -14.92
C GLU A 154 -4.09 -5.18 -14.80
N ILE A 155 -3.29 -4.16 -14.52
CA ILE A 155 -3.74 -2.79 -14.44
C ILE A 155 -2.79 -1.88 -15.21
N THR A 156 -3.35 -0.82 -15.79
CA THR A 156 -2.54 0.29 -16.33
C THR A 156 -2.39 1.32 -15.23
N ILE A 157 -1.16 1.73 -14.97
CA ILE A 157 -0.82 2.74 -13.98
C ILE A 157 0.02 3.83 -14.64
N ARG A 158 -0.28 5.09 -14.33
CA ARG A 158 0.47 6.24 -14.84
C ARG A 158 1.56 6.65 -13.86
N LYS A 159 2.60 7.30 -14.37
CA LYS A 159 3.67 7.86 -13.56
C LYS A 159 3.11 8.69 -12.41
N GLY A 160 3.59 8.43 -11.19
CA GLY A 160 3.17 9.12 -9.97
C GLY A 160 1.88 8.60 -9.32
N GLU A 161 1.09 7.78 -10.00
CA GLU A 161 0.02 7.01 -9.36
C GLU A 161 0.64 5.93 -8.46
N ALA A 162 -0.13 5.41 -7.51
CA ALA A 162 0.39 4.43 -6.54
C ALA A 162 -0.55 3.25 -6.33
N ILE A 163 0.02 2.08 -6.04
CA ILE A 163 -0.70 0.93 -5.49
C ILE A 163 -0.37 0.84 -4.01
N GLY A 164 -1.39 0.78 -3.17
CA GLY A 164 -1.24 0.71 -1.73
C GLY A 164 -1.95 -0.51 -1.16
N LEU A 165 -1.23 -1.30 -0.35
CA LEU A 165 -1.81 -2.31 0.53
C LEU A 165 -1.90 -1.70 1.94
N TYR A 166 -3.12 -1.53 2.41
CA TYR A 166 -3.44 -1.00 3.73
C TYR A 166 -3.80 -2.16 4.65
N ILE A 167 -3.20 -2.19 5.83
CA ILE A 167 -3.39 -3.23 6.84
C ILE A 167 -3.78 -2.56 8.14
N GLY A 168 -4.89 -3.00 8.72
CA GLY A 168 -5.47 -2.39 9.90
C GLY A 168 -5.93 -3.38 10.96
N PRO A 169 -6.21 -2.84 12.15
CA PRO A 169 -6.84 -3.63 13.21
C PRO A 169 -8.26 -4.02 12.81
N ARG A 170 -8.72 -5.16 13.32
CA ARG A 170 -10.12 -5.57 13.24
C ARG A 170 -10.85 -5.26 14.55
N SER A 171 -10.89 -6.19 15.50
CA SER A 171 -11.57 -6.00 16.79
C SER A 171 -10.62 -6.17 17.99
N SER A 172 -9.94 -7.31 18.10
CA SER A 172 -8.95 -7.64 19.12
C SER A 172 -7.56 -7.64 18.51
N HIS A 173 -6.74 -6.73 18.99
CA HIS A 173 -5.43 -6.39 18.42
C HIS A 173 -4.24 -7.03 19.14
N VAL A 174 -4.51 -7.96 20.07
CA VAL A 174 -3.47 -8.67 20.81
C VAL A 174 -2.85 -9.72 19.89
N CYS A 175 -1.54 -9.55 19.59
CA CYS A 175 -0.77 -10.38 18.67
C CYS A 175 -1.08 -10.24 17.16
N ASP A 176 -1.75 -9.20 16.70
CA ASP A 176 -1.99 -9.09 15.25
C ASP A 176 -0.69 -8.75 14.50
N LEU A 177 -0.17 -9.73 13.76
CA LEU A 177 0.95 -9.55 12.84
C LEU A 177 0.52 -10.13 11.49
N THR A 178 0.54 -9.31 10.46
CA THR A 178 0.12 -9.69 9.11
C THR A 178 1.34 -9.98 8.27
N LYS A 179 1.37 -11.12 7.59
CA LYS A 179 2.36 -11.41 6.53
C LYS A 179 1.80 -11.06 5.15
N VAL A 180 2.67 -10.47 4.33
CA VAL A 180 2.47 -10.09 2.93
C VAL A 180 3.59 -10.68 2.09
#